data_AF-A0A978TIF8-F1
#
_entry.id   AF-A0A978TIF8-F1
#
_cell.length_a   1.000
_cell.length_b   1.000
_cell.length_c   1.000
_cell.angle_alpha   90.00
_cell.angle_beta   90.00
_cell.angle_gamma   90.00
#
_symmetry.space_group_name_H-M   'P 1'
#
loop_
_entity.id
_entity.type
_entity.pdbx_description
1 polymer ?
#
loop_
_entity_poly.entity_id
_entity_poly.type
_entity_poly.pdbx_seq_one_letter_code
_entity_poly.pdbx_strand_id
1 'polypeptide(L)' 'MNPQLLRHLWTLVDRSQSSQVLALDDNGLVHWLLEQFMVQRPINQTETDQLSQYIRTKLPLIRDLVQGP' A
#
# COMPACT_ATOMS: atom_id res chain seq x y z
N MET A 1 -0.53 8.18 -12.94
CA MET A 1 -1.33 7.41 -11.97
C MET A 1 -2.67 8.08 -11.75
N ASN A 2 -3.75 7.31 -11.58
CA ASN A 2 -5.11 7.81 -11.39
C ASN A 2 -5.33 8.23 -9.92
N PRO A 3 -5.81 9.44 -9.59
CA PRO A 3 -6.03 9.87 -8.20
C PRO A 3 -6.98 8.96 -7.40
N GLN A 4 -7.88 8.25 -8.07
CA GLN A 4 -8.76 7.26 -7.43
C GLN A 4 -8.00 6.03 -6.91
N LEU A 5 -6.97 5.57 -7.63
CA LEU A 5 -6.09 4.47 -7.19
C LEU A 5 -5.37 4.86 -5.89
N LEU A 6 -4.82 6.08 -5.87
CA LEU A 6 -4.10 6.59 -4.69
C LEU A 6 -5.03 6.67 -3.47
N ARG A 7 -6.25 7.18 -3.63
CA ARG A 7 -7.22 7.19 -2.52
C ARG A 7 -7.56 5.80 -2.02
N HIS A 8 -7.75 4.84 -2.93
CA HIS A 8 -8.01 3.45 -2.52
C HIS A 8 -6.84 2.89 -1.72
N LEU A 9 -5.60 3.12 -2.18
CA LEU A 9 -4.39 2.68 -1.48
C LEU A 9 -4.33 3.28 -0.08
N TRP A 10 -4.49 4.61 0.03
CA TRP A 10 -4.44 5.29 1.32
C TRP A 10 -5.58 4.87 2.25
N THR A 11 -6.78 4.63 1.72
CA THR A 11 -7.89 4.06 2.51
C THR A 11 -7.56 2.64 2.99
N LEU A 12 -6.85 1.87 2.17
CA LEU A 12 -6.42 0.51 2.51
C LEU A 12 -5.36 0.56 3.64
N VAL A 13 -4.36 1.43 3.50
CA VAL A 13 -3.34 1.71 4.52
C VAL A 13 -3.99 2.18 5.84
N ASP A 14 -4.92 3.12 5.77
CA ASP A 14 -5.63 3.68 6.93
C ASP A 14 -6.46 2.61 7.68
N ARG A 15 -7.09 1.70 6.93
CA ARG A 15 -7.82 0.54 7.49
C ARG A 15 -6.90 -0.59 7.93
N SER A 16 -5.63 -0.57 7.56
CA SER A 16 -4.68 -1.62 7.91
C SER A 16 -4.29 -1.47 9.38
N GLN A 17 -4.38 -2.55 10.14
CA GLN A 17 -3.98 -2.51 11.54
C GLN A 17 -2.46 -2.35 11.65
N SER A 18 -2.04 -1.43 12.52
CA SER A 18 -0.63 -1.09 12.76
C SER A 18 0.24 -2.30 12.99
N SER A 19 -0.22 -3.19 13.84
CA SER A 19 0.48 -4.40 14.24
C SER A 19 0.83 -5.32 13.05
N GLN A 20 -0.03 -5.36 12.03
CA GLN A 20 0.16 -6.23 10.87
C GLN A 20 1.13 -5.62 9.85
N VAL A 21 1.04 -4.31 9.63
CA VAL A 21 1.96 -3.55 8.77
C VAL A 21 3.36 -3.45 9.38
N LEU A 22 3.44 -3.27 10.70
CA LEU A 22 4.71 -3.16 11.42
C LEU A 22 5.46 -4.48 11.52
N ALA A 23 4.74 -5.61 11.46
CA ALA A 23 5.36 -6.93 11.39
C ALA A 23 5.98 -7.24 10.01
N LEU A 24 5.71 -6.43 8.99
CA LEU A 24 6.20 -6.64 7.63
C LEU A 24 7.45 -5.77 7.36
N ASP A 25 8.46 -6.40 6.76
CA ASP A 25 9.56 -5.70 6.12
C ASP A 25 9.08 -4.87 4.92
N ASP A 26 9.92 -3.97 4.41
CA ASP A 26 9.58 -3.08 3.27
C ASP A 26 8.99 -3.84 2.08
N ASN A 27 9.63 -4.95 1.72
CA ASN A 27 9.21 -5.76 0.59
C ASN A 27 7.90 -6.52 0.88
N GLY A 28 7.73 -6.97 2.12
CA GLY A 28 6.51 -7.64 2.57
C GLY A 28 5.32 -6.69 2.58
N LEU A 29 5.52 -5.45 3.03
CA LEU A 29 4.47 -4.44 3.05
C LEU A 29 4.01 -4.05 1.65
N VAL A 30 4.95 -3.86 0.72
CA VAL A 30 4.61 -3.57 -0.68
C VAL A 30 3.77 -4.70 -1.26
N HIS A 31 4.21 -5.94 -1.09
CA HIS A 31 3.51 -7.10 -1.63
C HIS A 31 2.12 -7.28 -1.01
N TRP A 32 2.02 -7.12 0.32
CA TRP A 32 0.76 -7.20 1.04
C TRP A 32 -0.23 -6.12 0.59
N LEU A 33 0.22 -4.86 0.44
CA LEU A 33 -0.63 -3.78 -0.05
C LEU A 33 -1.11 -4.04 -1.48
N LEU A 34 -0.25 -4.55 -2.36
CA LEU A 34 -0.62 -4.93 -3.73
C LEU A 34 -1.68 -6.04 -3.74
N GLU A 35 -1.49 -7.09 -2.95
CA GLU A 35 -2.45 -8.19 -2.81
C GLU A 35 -3.81 -7.69 -2.32
N GLN A 36 -3.84 -6.90 -1.23
CA GLN A 36 -5.08 -6.34 -0.72
C GLN A 36 -5.76 -5.41 -1.73
N PHE A 37 -4.97 -4.65 -2.49
CA PHE A 37 -5.49 -3.80 -3.54
C PHE A 37 -6.12 -4.62 -4.66
N MET A 38 -5.46 -5.69 -5.11
CA MET A 38 -5.94 -6.60 -6.16
C MET A 38 -7.23 -7.31 -5.76
N VAL A 39 -7.40 -7.66 -4.47
CA VAL A 39 -8.64 -8.24 -3.94
C VAL A 39 -9.82 -7.27 -4.10
N GLN A 40 -9.62 -5.97 -3.91
CA GLN A 40 -10.68 -4.98 -4.07
C GLN A 40 -10.88 -4.55 -5.51
N ARG A 41 -9.78 -4.41 -6.27
CA ARG A 41 -9.79 -3.97 -7.65
C ARG A 41 -8.69 -4.71 -8.42
N PRO A 42 -9.03 -5.61 -9.35
CA PRO A 42 -8.03 -6.17 -10.25
C PRO A 42 -7.40 -5.04 -11.07
N ILE A 43 -6.07 -5.03 -11.10
CA ILE A 43 -5.25 -4.04 -11.79
C ILE A 43 -4.33 -4.75 -12.79
N ASN A 44 -3.99 -4.05 -13.87
CA ASN A 44 -3.15 -4.59 -14.93
C ASN A 44 -1.67 -4.58 -14.51
N GLN A 45 -0.81 -5.36 -15.17
CA GLN A 45 0.63 -5.40 -14.87
C GLN A 45 1.28 -4.01 -14.81
N THR A 46 0.93 -3.12 -15.74
CA THR A 46 1.41 -1.73 -15.76
C THR A 46 0.96 -0.91 -14.54
N GLU A 47 -0.29 -1.09 -14.09
CA GLU A 47 -0.79 -0.43 -12.89
C GLU A 47 -0.11 -1.00 -11.64
N THR A 48 0.09 -2.32 -11.60
CA THR A 48 0.81 -3.01 -10.51
C THR A 48 2.23 -2.48 -10.37
N ASP A 49 2.97 -2.33 -11.47
CA ASP A 49 4.34 -1.82 -11.46
C ASP A 49 4.39 -0.35 -10.97
N GLN A 50 3.48 0.48 -11.48
CA GLN A 50 3.35 1.87 -11.03
C GLN A 50 2.99 1.97 -9.54
N LEU A 51 2.06 1.12 -9.06
CA LEU A 51 1.62 1.10 -7.66
C LEU A 51 2.73 0.58 -6.76
N SER A 52 3.41 -0.49 -7.16
CA SER A 52 4.60 -1.05 -6.49
C SER A 52 5.66 0.02 -6.28
N GLN A 53 6.06 0.71 -7.35
CA GLN A 53 7.06 1.77 -7.29
C GLN A 53 6.58 2.93 -6.40
N TYR A 54 5.31 3.32 -6.53
CA TYR A 54 4.74 4.39 -5.71
C TYR A 54 4.75 4.05 -4.21
N ILE A 55 4.29 2.85 -3.84
CA ILE A 55 4.30 2.34 -2.46
C ILE A 55 5.73 2.31 -1.94
N ARG A 56 6.70 1.81 -2.72
CA ARG A 56 8.12 1.82 -2.34
C ARG A 56 8.67 3.22 -2.07
N THR A 57 8.22 4.21 -2.84
CA THR A 57 8.64 5.60 -2.64
C THR A 57 7.96 6.25 -1.42
N LYS A 58 6.81 5.74 -1.01
CA LYS A 58 5.97 6.26 0.09
C LYS A 58 5.99 5.38 1.34
N LEU A 59 6.75 4.29 1.32
CA LEU A 59 6.94 3.34 2.40
C LEU A 59 7.26 3.99 3.75
N PRO A 60 8.20 4.96 3.86
CA PRO A 60 8.45 5.65 5.12
C PRO A 60 7.22 6.45 5.61
N LEU A 61 6.46 7.08 4.71
CA LEU A 61 5.24 7.82 5.06
C LEU A 61 4.12 6.87 5.50
N ILE A 62 3.99 5.71 4.85
CA ILE A 62 3.03 4.67 5.21
C ILE A 62 3.36 4.15 6.62
N ARG A 63 4.63 3.86 6.92
CA ARG A 63 5.03 3.44 8.27
C ARG A 63 4.72 4.51 9.32
N ASP A 64 5.05 5.77 9.04
CA ASP A 64 4.79 6.88 9.95
C ASP A 64 3.29 7.01 10.29
N LEU A 65 2.42 6.95 9.26
CA LEU A 65 0.97 6.98 9.41
C LEU A 65 0.43 5.82 10.26
N VAL A 66 0.99 4.63 10.03
CA VAL A 66 0.50 3.40 10.63
C VAL A 66 1.03 3.20 12.05
N GLN A 67 2.22 3.71 12.35
CA GLN A 67 2.77 3.74 13.72
C GLN A 67 1.94 4.63 14.65
N GLY A 68 1.27 5.65 14.11
CA GLY A 68 0.49 6.60 14.89
C GLY A 68 1.36 7.45 15.83
N PRO A 69 0.88 8.63 16.27
CA PRO A 69 1.56 9.44 17.27
C PRO A 69 1.62 8.79 18.65
#